data_AF-A0A2G9U222-F1
#
_entry.id   AF-A0A2G9U222-F1
#
_cell.length_a   1.000
_cell.length_b   1.000
_cell.length_c   1.000
_cell.angle_alpha   90.00
_cell.angle_beta   90.00
_cell.angle_gamma   90.00
#
_symmetry.space_group_name_H-M   'P 1'
#
loop_
_entity.id
_entity.type
_entity.pdbx_description
1 polymer ?
#
loop_
_entity_poly.entity_id
_entity_poly.type
_entity_poly.pdbx_seq_one_letter_code
_entity_poly.pdbx_strand_id
1 'polypeptide(L)'
;MAPEILNDSPTTAADIYSLGVSLLELATTIDLREQSHKVRNGELAYELFGSIHQELREMILSLIRPDPLDRPTTSQLMNDEKLLASTRDRVTFRRIEANRKMKLQSGPLDKDWDFEFEDEIHPPSLRFSKPRVPLRDLRRDDIADTVESVRACLRFEDSSDDDSPSCRSEK
;
A
#
# COMPACT_ATOMS: atom_id res chain seq x y z
N MET A 1 5.79 11.10 -5.64
CA MET A 1 4.57 11.23 -6.46
C MET A 1 4.95 11.68 -7.86
N ALA A 2 4.18 11.29 -8.88
CA ALA A 2 4.38 11.77 -10.25
C ALA A 2 4.11 13.29 -10.33
N PRO A 3 4.85 14.04 -11.18
CA PRO A 3 4.75 15.50 -11.23
C PRO A 3 3.34 16.03 -11.49
N GLU A 4 2.59 15.38 -12.39
CA GLU A 4 1.24 15.80 -12.79
C GLU A 4 0.22 15.67 -11.66
N ILE A 5 0.39 14.74 -10.72
CA ILE A 5 -0.55 14.50 -9.62
C ILE A 5 -0.60 15.68 -8.63
N LEU A 6 0.40 16.56 -8.67
CA LEU A 6 0.44 17.73 -7.81
C LEU A 6 -0.58 18.80 -8.22
N ASN A 7 -0.99 18.80 -9.49
CA ASN A 7 -1.89 19.82 -10.05
C ASN A 7 -3.12 19.22 -10.76
N ASP A 8 -3.05 17.95 -11.17
CA ASP A 8 -4.07 17.27 -11.98
C ASP A 8 -4.62 16.00 -11.32
N SER A 9 -5.63 15.41 -11.95
CA SER A 9 -6.21 14.15 -11.48
C SER A 9 -5.30 12.95 -11.76
N PRO A 10 -5.40 11.87 -10.96
CA PRO A 10 -4.65 10.64 -11.20
C PRO A 10 -4.83 10.05 -12.59
N THR A 11 -3.72 9.60 -13.18
CA THR A 11 -3.67 8.98 -14.50
C THR A 11 -2.98 7.62 -14.42
N THR A 12 -3.20 6.76 -15.42
CA THR A 12 -2.47 5.49 -15.55
C THR A 12 -0.97 5.73 -15.75
N ALA A 13 -0.56 6.83 -16.38
CA ALA A 13 0.85 7.20 -16.52
C ALA A 13 1.51 7.54 -15.17
N ALA A 14 0.74 8.02 -14.18
CA ALA A 14 1.23 8.24 -12.82
C ALA A 14 1.52 6.93 -12.08
N ASP A 15 0.78 5.86 -12.37
CA ASP A 15 1.07 4.51 -11.86
C ASP A 15 2.38 3.98 -12.46
N ILE A 16 2.63 4.21 -13.76
CA ILE A 16 3.89 3.87 -14.42
C ILE A 16 5.07 4.60 -13.79
N TYR A 17 4.92 5.90 -13.50
CA TYR A 17 5.93 6.66 -12.79
C TYR A 17 6.19 6.10 -11.39
N SER A 18 5.13 5.73 -10.66
CA SER A 18 5.25 5.16 -9.31
C SER A 18 6.00 3.83 -9.34
N LEU A 19 5.74 2.97 -10.34
CA LEU A 19 6.53 1.77 -10.59
C LEU A 19 8.01 2.11 -10.85
N GLY A 20 8.28 3.12 -11.68
CA GLY A 20 9.63 3.59 -11.95
C GLY A 20 10.37 4.08 -10.71
N VAL A 21 9.70 4.83 -9.83
CA VAL A 21 10.26 5.29 -8.56
C VAL A 21 10.54 4.11 -7.61
N SER A 22 9.65 3.14 -7.52
CA SER A 22 9.90 1.93 -6.72
C SER A 22 11.10 1.13 -7.25
N LEU A 23 11.24 1.00 -8.57
CA LEU A 23 12.41 0.35 -9.15
C LEU A 23 13.70 1.15 -8.92
N LEU A 24 13.64 2.48 -8.99
CA LEU A 24 14.77 3.35 -8.66
C LEU A 24 15.21 3.17 -7.21
N GLU A 25 14.27 3.15 -6.26
CA GLU A 25 14.53 2.93 -4.83
C GLU A 25 15.11 1.55 -4.55
N LEU A 26 14.62 0.51 -5.23
CA LEU A 26 15.14 -0.85 -5.06
C LEU A 26 16.53 -1.02 -5.68
N ALA A 27 16.81 -0.35 -6.79
CA ALA A 27 18.05 -0.53 -7.53
C ALA A 27 19.19 0.37 -7.02
N THR A 28 18.87 1.46 -6.34
CA THR A 28 19.84 2.48 -5.88
C THR A 28 19.73 2.72 -4.39
N THR A 29 20.66 3.48 -3.81
CA THR A 29 20.59 3.94 -2.42
C THR A 29 20.05 5.36 -2.33
N ILE A 30 19.15 5.76 -3.23
CA ILE A 30 18.60 7.12 -3.26
C ILE A 30 17.79 7.40 -2.00
N ASP A 31 18.00 8.56 -1.38
CA ASP A 31 17.05 9.10 -0.40
C ASP A 31 15.94 9.86 -1.14
N LEU A 32 14.78 9.21 -1.31
CA LEU A 32 13.64 9.81 -1.98
C LEU A 32 13.05 11.00 -1.21
N ARG A 33 13.19 11.07 0.12
CA ARG A 33 12.65 12.20 0.90
C ARG A 33 13.37 13.48 0.52
N GLU A 34 14.69 13.43 0.45
CA GLU A 34 15.51 14.58 0.08
C GLU A 34 15.50 14.86 -1.42
N GLN A 35 15.55 13.82 -2.26
CA GLN A 35 15.75 13.97 -3.71
C GLN A 35 14.44 13.99 -4.52
N SER A 36 13.27 13.96 -3.87
CA SER A 36 11.96 13.88 -4.55
C SER A 36 11.73 14.95 -5.63
N HIS A 37 12.27 16.16 -5.46
CA HIS A 37 12.17 17.26 -6.41
C HIS A 37 13.03 17.01 -7.65
N LYS A 38 14.27 16.53 -7.46
CA LYS A 38 15.18 16.18 -8.57
C LYS A 38 14.63 15.02 -9.39
N VAL A 39 14.11 13.98 -8.73
CA VAL A 39 13.47 12.85 -9.40
C VAL A 39 12.31 13.33 -10.27
N ARG A 40 11.43 14.20 -9.74
CA ARG A 40 10.29 14.77 -10.48
C ARG A 40 10.71 15.62 -11.67
N ASN A 41 11.83 16.34 -11.56
CA ASN A 41 12.36 17.17 -12.64
C ASN A 41 13.20 16.38 -13.66
N GLY A 42 13.45 15.08 -13.43
CA GLY A 42 14.34 14.27 -14.27
C GLY A 42 15.84 14.57 -14.06
N GLU A 43 16.20 15.24 -12.96
CA GLU A 43 17.56 15.65 -12.61
C GLU A 43 18.30 14.53 -11.84
N LEU A 44 18.45 13.36 -12.46
CA LEU A 44 19.13 12.22 -11.85
C LEU A 44 20.59 12.13 -12.24
N ALA A 45 21.47 12.15 -11.24
CA ALA A 45 22.91 11.97 -11.41
C ALA A 45 23.22 10.54 -11.87
N TYR A 46 24.13 10.39 -12.85
CA TYR A 46 24.48 9.07 -13.41
C TYR A 46 25.18 8.19 -12.36
N GLU A 47 25.89 8.82 -11.43
CA GLU A 47 26.60 8.21 -10.32
C GLU A 47 25.67 7.43 -9.39
N LEU A 48 24.39 7.85 -9.30
CA LEU A 48 23.37 7.19 -8.47
C LEU A 48 23.20 5.71 -8.85
N PHE A 49 23.35 5.41 -10.14
CA PHE A 49 23.13 4.07 -10.65
C PHE A 49 24.35 3.15 -10.50
N GLY A 50 25.49 3.65 -9.98
CA GLY A 50 26.68 2.84 -9.69
C GLY A 50 26.99 1.78 -10.76
N SER A 51 27.00 0.51 -10.35
CA SER A 51 27.25 -0.67 -11.19
C SER A 51 25.99 -1.33 -11.78
N ILE A 52 24.82 -0.69 -11.69
CA ILE A 52 23.57 -1.24 -12.23
C ILE A 52 23.68 -1.41 -13.75
N HIS A 53 23.17 -2.55 -14.23
CA HIS A 53 23.09 -2.85 -15.66
C HIS A 53 22.44 -1.71 -16.44
N GLN A 54 23.09 -1.32 -17.55
CA GLN A 54 22.66 -0.21 -18.40
C GLN A 54 21.19 -0.34 -18.84
N GLU A 55 20.75 -1.56 -19.14
CA GLU A 55 19.38 -1.85 -19.57
C GLU A 55 18.33 -1.57 -18.49
N LEU A 56 18.60 -1.96 -17.24
CA LEU A 56 17.71 -1.66 -16.11
C LEU A 56 17.67 -0.15 -15.83
N ARG A 57 18.80 0.54 -15.96
CA ARG A 57 18.88 2.00 -15.83
C ARG A 57 18.04 2.70 -16.89
N GLU A 58 18.21 2.35 -18.16
CA GLU A 58 17.42 2.91 -19.27
C GLU A 58 15.93 2.69 -19.07
N MET A 59 15.56 1.48 -18.62
CA MET A 59 14.19 1.15 -18.27
C MET A 59 13.65 2.06 -17.17
N ILE A 60 14.35 2.16 -16.03
CA ILE A 60 13.95 3.04 -14.92
C ILE A 60 13.77 4.48 -15.39
N LEU A 61 14.74 5.03 -16.14
CA LEU A 61 14.69 6.38 -16.67
C LEU A 61 13.51 6.60 -17.63
N SER A 62 13.14 5.58 -18.41
CA SER A 62 11.95 5.67 -19.28
C SER A 62 10.63 5.75 -18.50
N LEU A 63 10.55 5.10 -17.33
CA LEU A 63 9.35 5.06 -16.50
C LEU A 63 9.13 6.37 -15.73
N ILE A 64 10.21 7.05 -15.34
CA ILE A 64 10.18 8.26 -14.50
C ILE A 64 10.33 9.56 -15.30
N ARG A 65 10.02 9.56 -16.60
CA ARG A 65 9.97 10.78 -17.42
C ARG A 65 9.05 11.83 -16.76
N PRO A 66 9.44 13.11 -16.69
CA PRO A 66 8.56 14.14 -16.13
C PRO A 66 7.25 14.28 -16.89
N ASP A 67 7.31 14.29 -18.24
CA ASP A 67 6.13 14.30 -19.10
C ASP A 67 5.44 12.92 -19.09
N PRO A 68 4.14 12.83 -18.74
CA PRO A 68 3.37 11.58 -18.79
C PRO A 68 3.31 10.94 -20.18
N LEU A 69 3.34 11.74 -21.26
CA LEU A 69 3.23 11.24 -22.64
C LEU A 69 4.49 10.52 -23.11
N ASP A 70 5.61 10.83 -22.48
CA ASP A 70 6.91 10.26 -22.76
C ASP A 70 7.15 8.90 -22.08
N ARG A 71 6.28 8.53 -21.14
CA ARG A 71 6.36 7.26 -20.41
C ARG A 71 5.78 6.13 -21.26
N PRO A 72 6.33 4.90 -21.17
CA PRO A 72 5.74 3.76 -21.85
C PRO A 72 4.41 3.37 -21.20
N THR A 73 3.47 2.91 -22.01
CA THR A 73 2.23 2.29 -21.55
C THR A 73 2.49 0.88 -21.02
N THR A 74 1.61 0.38 -20.16
CA THR A 74 1.67 -1.01 -19.68
C THR A 74 1.70 -2.01 -20.84
N SER A 75 0.95 -1.76 -21.92
CA SER A 75 0.95 -2.62 -23.10
C SER A 75 2.30 -2.63 -23.81
N GLN A 76 3.02 -1.50 -23.87
CA GLN A 76 4.37 -1.47 -24.43
C GLN A 76 5.35 -2.25 -23.55
N LEU A 77 5.31 -2.07 -22.22
CA LEU A 77 6.17 -2.79 -21.29
C LEU A 77 5.96 -4.31 -21.32
N MET A 78 4.70 -4.77 -21.45
CA MET A 78 4.39 -6.20 -21.52
C MET A 78 4.88 -6.88 -22.81
N ASN A 79 5.18 -6.10 -23.86
CA ASN A 79 5.69 -6.59 -25.13
C ASN A 79 7.17 -6.23 -25.35
N ASP A 80 7.84 -5.69 -24.34
CA ASP A 80 9.25 -5.33 -24.42
C ASP A 80 10.12 -6.60 -24.44
N GLU A 81 10.91 -6.77 -25.50
CA GLU A 81 11.71 -7.97 -25.73
C GLU A 81 12.74 -8.22 -24.62
N LYS A 82 13.27 -7.14 -24.03
CA LYS A 82 14.30 -7.21 -22.99
C LYS A 82 13.70 -7.71 -21.68
N LEU A 83 12.52 -7.18 -21.31
CA LEU A 83 11.75 -7.66 -20.16
C LEU A 83 11.30 -9.11 -20.32
N LEU A 84 10.87 -9.49 -21.53
CA LEU A 84 10.47 -10.87 -21.81
C LEU A 84 11.66 -11.84 -21.74
N ALA A 85 12.84 -11.43 -22.20
CA ALA A 85 14.05 -12.22 -22.09
C ALA A 85 14.53 -12.42 -20.64
N SER A 86 14.29 -11.44 -19.75
CA SER A 86 14.68 -11.53 -18.34
C SER A 86 13.66 -12.25 -17.46
N THR A 87 12.42 -12.45 -17.93
CA THR A 87 11.32 -13.01 -17.14
C THR A 87 11.15 -14.50 -17.44
N ARG A 88 11.43 -15.37 -16.46
CA ARG A 88 11.28 -16.83 -16.62
C ARG A 88 9.82 -17.26 -16.78
N ASP A 89 8.94 -16.75 -15.92
CA ASP A 89 7.51 -17.06 -15.93
C ASP A 89 6.70 -15.80 -15.63
N ARG A 90 5.61 -15.60 -16.36
CA ARG A 90 4.70 -14.49 -16.10
C ARG A 90 4.04 -14.69 -14.73
N VAL A 91 4.29 -13.76 -13.82
CA VAL A 91 3.64 -13.77 -12.51
C VAL A 91 2.16 -13.44 -12.69
N THR A 92 1.30 -14.43 -12.49
CA THR A 92 -0.15 -14.21 -12.42
C THR A 92 -0.57 -14.05 -10.98
N PHE A 93 -1.56 -13.21 -10.74
CA PHE A 93 -2.16 -13.09 -9.41
C PHE A 93 -2.61 -14.47 -8.94
N ARG A 94 -2.11 -14.91 -7.77
CA ARG A 94 -2.56 -16.17 -7.17
C ARG A 94 -4.04 -16.01 -6.86
N ARG A 95 -4.86 -16.98 -7.31
CA ARG A 95 -6.28 -17.00 -6.96
C ARG A 95 -6.39 -16.89 -5.44
N ILE A 96 -7.09 -15.87 -4.95
CA ILE A 96 -7.38 -15.76 -3.50
C ILE A 96 -8.26 -16.96 -3.17
N GLU A 97 -7.65 -17.96 -2.54
CA GLU A 97 -8.39 -19.09 -2.01
C GLU A 97 -8.97 -18.67 -0.67
N ALA A 98 -10.27 -18.39 -0.63
CA ALA A 98 -11.01 -18.18 0.60
C ALA A 98 -11.13 -19.52 1.34
N ASN A 99 -10.01 -20.01 1.86
CA ASN A 99 -9.97 -21.25 2.60
C ASN A 99 -10.60 -20.97 3.98
N ARG A 100 -11.92 -21.14 4.10
CA ARG A 100 -12.69 -20.95 5.35
C ARG A 100 -12.16 -21.80 6.52
N LYS A 101 -11.27 -22.77 6.26
CA LYS A 101 -10.60 -23.61 7.26
C LYS A 101 -9.31 -23.02 7.82
N MET A 102 -8.75 -21.95 7.22
CA MET A 102 -7.71 -21.18 7.89
C MET A 102 -8.37 -20.39 9.00
N LYS A 103 -8.47 -20.99 10.18
CA LYS A 103 -8.42 -20.19 11.41
C LYS A 103 -7.15 -19.35 11.26
N LEU A 104 -7.29 -18.03 11.17
CA LEU A 104 -6.18 -17.12 11.46
C LEU A 104 -5.59 -17.65 12.75
N GLN A 105 -4.42 -18.26 12.66
CA GLN A 105 -3.71 -18.64 13.87
C GLN A 105 -3.54 -17.32 14.61
N SER A 106 -4.07 -17.23 15.83
CA SER A 106 -3.64 -16.24 16.80
C SER A 106 -2.18 -16.58 17.10
N GLY A 107 -1.30 -16.30 16.15
CA GLY A 107 0.13 -16.49 16.25
C GLY A 107 0.72 -15.36 17.08
N PRO A 108 1.91 -15.58 17.67
CA PRO A 108 2.67 -14.49 18.26
C PRO A 108 2.86 -13.39 17.20
N LEU A 109 2.86 -12.13 17.65
CA LEU A 109 2.98 -10.93 16.80
C LEU A 109 3.88 -11.18 15.59
N ASP A 110 3.38 -10.76 14.43
CA ASP A 110 4.11 -10.86 13.17
C ASP A 110 5.43 -10.10 13.31
N LYS A 111 6.54 -10.84 13.32
CA LYS A 111 7.89 -10.34 13.65
C LYS A 111 8.46 -9.44 12.55
N ASP A 112 7.83 -9.45 11.39
CA ASP A 112 8.21 -8.62 10.25
C ASP A 112 7.52 -7.24 10.30
N TRP A 113 6.72 -6.98 11.35
CA TRP A 113 6.17 -5.66 11.63
C TRP A 113 6.92 -5.02 12.78
N ASP A 114 7.65 -3.96 12.46
CA ASP A 114 8.22 -3.08 13.47
C ASP A 114 7.08 -2.26 14.10
N PHE A 115 6.55 -2.74 15.23
CA PHE A 115 5.64 -1.97 16.06
C PHE A 115 6.48 -0.94 16.84
N GLU A 116 6.78 0.20 16.21
CA GLU A 116 7.54 1.28 16.84
C GLU A 116 6.79 1.97 18.01
N PHE A 117 5.52 1.63 18.27
CA PHE A 117 4.69 2.24 19.31
C PHE A 117 3.86 1.19 20.06
N GLU A 118 4.48 0.38 20.93
CA GLU A 118 3.74 -0.47 21.88
C GLU A 118 3.10 0.34 23.04
N ASP A 119 3.58 1.57 23.29
CA ASP A 119 3.21 2.35 24.48
C ASP A 119 2.12 3.42 24.29
N GLU A 120 1.67 3.68 23.05
CA GLU A 120 0.57 4.63 22.79
C GLU A 120 -0.74 3.90 22.46
N ILE A 121 -1.38 3.41 23.53
CA ILE A 121 -2.83 3.19 23.66
C ILE A 121 -3.48 2.43 22.50
N HIS A 122 -3.40 1.10 22.53
CA HIS A 122 -4.45 0.31 21.90
C HIS A 122 -5.73 0.38 22.75
N PRO A 123 -6.91 0.66 22.18
CA PRO A 123 -8.14 0.27 22.85
C PRO A 123 -8.08 -1.25 23.08
N PRO A 124 -8.48 -1.76 24.27
CA PRO A 124 -8.35 -3.18 24.62
C PRO A 124 -9.00 -4.16 23.61
N SER A 125 -9.84 -3.65 22.71
CA SER A 125 -10.45 -4.36 21.58
C SER A 125 -9.50 -4.84 20.49
N LEU A 126 -8.27 -4.30 20.37
CA LEU A 126 -7.25 -4.80 19.43
C LEU A 126 -6.31 -5.86 20.03
N ARG A 127 -6.22 -5.95 21.36
CA ARG A 127 -5.38 -6.95 22.04
C ARG A 127 -5.92 -8.37 21.94
N PHE A 128 -7.22 -8.49 21.71
CA PHE A 128 -7.88 -9.76 21.45
C PHE A 128 -8.60 -9.64 20.12
N SER A 129 -8.09 -10.30 19.08
CA SER A 129 -8.88 -10.53 17.88
C SER A 129 -10.11 -11.35 18.27
N LYS A 130 -11.22 -10.68 18.56
CA LYS A 130 -12.53 -11.35 18.64
C LYS A 130 -12.68 -12.12 17.32
N PRO A 131 -13.08 -13.40 17.36
CA PRO A 131 -13.26 -14.17 16.13
C PRO A 131 -14.17 -13.40 15.20
N ARG A 132 -13.61 -12.97 14.06
CA ARG A 132 -14.37 -12.25 13.03
C ARG A 132 -15.41 -13.22 12.47
N VAL A 133 -16.66 -13.06 12.89
CA VAL A 133 -17.77 -13.75 12.26
C VAL A 133 -17.87 -13.21 10.83
N PRO A 134 -17.89 -14.06 9.80
CA PRO A 134 -18.05 -13.59 8.43
C PRO A 134 -19.36 -12.81 8.31
N LEU A 135 -19.28 -11.57 7.81
CA LEU A 135 -20.45 -10.71 7.58
C LEU A 135 -21.47 -11.28 6.57
N ARG A 136 -21.16 -12.42 5.93
CA ARG A 136 -22.07 -13.12 5.00
C ARG A 136 -21.86 -14.63 5.11
N ASP A 137 -22.79 -15.32 5.76
CA ASP A 137 -22.98 -16.74 5.48
C ASP A 137 -23.89 -16.87 4.25
N LEU A 138 -23.26 -17.08 3.08
CA LEU A 138 -23.90 -17.29 1.77
C LEU A 138 -24.76 -18.59 1.69
N ARG A 139 -25.24 -19.11 2.81
CA ARG A 139 -26.01 -20.35 2.90
C ARG A 139 -27.39 -20.21 3.54
N ARG A 140 -27.76 -19.03 4.05
CA ARG A 140 -29.12 -18.74 4.51
C ARG A 140 -29.53 -17.35 4.02
N ASP A 141 -30.55 -17.33 3.16
CA ASP A 141 -31.19 -16.10 2.65
C ASP A 141 -32.11 -15.44 3.71
N ASP A 142 -31.76 -15.52 4.99
CA ASP A 142 -32.54 -14.90 6.06
C ASP A 142 -32.01 -13.49 6.33
N ILE A 143 -32.50 -12.55 5.53
CA ILE A 143 -32.17 -11.12 5.57
C ILE A 143 -32.42 -10.52 6.98
N ALA A 144 -33.33 -11.10 7.76
CA ALA A 144 -33.62 -10.65 9.13
C ALA A 144 -32.42 -10.81 10.08
N ASP A 145 -31.70 -11.94 10.02
CA ASP A 145 -30.55 -12.21 10.90
C ASP A 145 -29.36 -11.31 10.57
N THR A 146 -29.17 -10.98 9.29
CA THR A 146 -28.10 -10.07 8.86
C THR A 146 -28.37 -8.63 9.30
N VAL A 147 -29.62 -8.18 9.28
CA VAL A 147 -29.98 -6.83 9.77
C VAL A 147 -29.82 -6.73 11.28
N GLU A 148 -30.21 -7.76 12.04
CA GLU A 148 -30.03 -7.78 13.50
C GLU A 148 -28.55 -7.81 13.90
N SER A 149 -27.73 -8.58 13.16
CA SER A 149 -26.28 -8.65 13.38
C SER A 149 -25.58 -7.32 13.05
N VAL A 150 -25.94 -6.67 11.93
CA VAL A 150 -25.42 -5.34 11.58
C VAL A 150 -25.89 -4.30 12.60
N ARG A 151 -27.15 -4.36 13.05
CA ARG A 151 -27.67 -3.46 14.09
C ARG A 151 -26.94 -3.65 15.41
N ALA A 152 -26.65 -4.88 15.83
CA ALA A 152 -25.89 -5.18 17.04
C ALA A 152 -24.45 -4.65 16.95
N CYS A 153 -23.80 -4.73 15.78
CA CYS A 153 -22.46 -4.19 15.57
C CYS A 153 -22.41 -2.65 15.49
N LEU A 154 -23.53 -2.00 15.17
CA LEU A 154 -23.66 -0.54 15.10
C LEU A 154 -24.29 0.08 16.35
N ARG A 155 -24.68 -0.73 17.36
CA ARG A 155 -25.00 -0.21 18.69
C ARG A 155 -23.69 0.15 19.38
N PHE A 156 -23.32 1.40 19.28
CA PHE A 156 -22.48 2.04 20.28
C PHE A 156 -23.33 2.04 21.55
N GLU A 157 -23.01 1.19 22.52
CA GLU A 157 -23.52 1.38 23.87
C GLU A 157 -23.07 2.78 24.30
N ASP A 158 -24.01 3.62 24.74
CA ASP A 158 -23.72 4.89 25.40
C ASP A 158 -22.92 4.58 26.69
N SER A 159 -21.61 4.40 26.53
CA SER A 159 -20.65 4.44 27.63
C SER A 159 -20.58 5.89 28.06
N SER A 160 -21.42 6.22 29.04
CA SER A 160 -21.36 7.44 29.82
C SER A 160 -20.14 7.39 30.75
N ASP A 161 -18.95 7.49 30.19
CA ASP A 161 -17.72 7.71 30.95
C ASP A 161 -17.17 9.10 30.59
N ASP A 162 -17.96 10.12 30.90
CA ASP A 162 -17.51 11.52 30.92
C ASP A 162 -16.86 11.81 32.28
N ASP A 163 -15.58 11.48 32.38
CA ASP A 163 -14.70 12.00 33.44
C ASP A 163 -13.47 12.61 32.77
N SER A 164 -13.71 13.70 32.02
CA SER A 164 -12.64 14.57 31.53
C SER A 164 -12.07 15.38 32.71
N PRO A 165 -10.76 15.38 32.95
CA PRO A 165 -10.18 16.21 34.00
C PRO A 165 -10.30 17.69 33.59
N SER A 166 -11.09 18.45 34.36
CA SER A 166 -11.24 19.90 34.21
C SER A 166 -9.88 20.60 34.29
N CYS A 167 -9.47 21.24 33.19
CA CYS A 167 -8.34 22.16 33.18
C CYS A 167 -8.67 23.37 34.06
N ARG A 168 -8.10 23.41 35.28
CA ARG A 168 -8.05 24.64 36.08
C ARG A 168 -7.28 25.70 35.29
N SER A 169 -7.98 26.78 34.93
CA SER A 169 -7.34 28.00 34.47
C SER A 169 -6.83 28.76 35.71
N GLU A 170 -5.52 28.76 35.93
CA GLU A 170 -4.90 29.69 36.88
C GLU A 170 -4.89 31.10 36.27
N LYS A 171 -5.29 32.06 37.09
CA LYS A 171 -5.16 33.51 36.87
C LYS A 171 -4.32 34.06 38.02
#